data_AF-A0A969K7Y1-F1
#
_entry.id   AF-A0A969K7Y1-F1
#
_cell.length_a   1.000
_cell.length_b   1.000
_cell.length_c   1.000
_cell.angle_alpha   90.00
_cell.angle_beta   90.00
_cell.angle_gamma   90.00
#
_symmetry.space_group_name_H-M   'P 1'
#
loop_
_entity.id
_entity.type
_entity.pdbx_description
1 polymer ?
#
loop_
_entity_poly.entity_id
_entity_poly.type
_entity_poly.pdbx_seq_one_letter_code
_entity_poly.pdbx_strand_id
1 'polypeptide(L)'
;MEKAEPGARVAVFSKPHPLANELLTAIENCLARHGMDAVFDHVSASALGRADGHSREEAVLGANLVISVGGDGTLLSTARVVGKRGTPILGVNIGNLGFLTETSAREVTGVLNATLEGRARLIKRRALAMRRESDPEDAEITALNDVTFSKKDLARLFSLSLFVDENG
;
A
#
# COMPACT_ATOMS: atom_id res chain seq x y z
N MET A 1 -15.12 -8.04 -2.99
CA MET A 1 -14.21 -8.78 -2.09
C MET A 1 -15.06 -9.80 -1.37
N GLU A 2 -14.55 -10.96 -0.95
CA GLU A 2 -15.33 -11.80 -0.03
C GLU A 2 -15.44 -11.11 1.34
N LYS A 3 -16.45 -11.49 2.13
CA LYS A 3 -16.63 -10.96 3.48
C LYS A 3 -15.43 -11.35 4.34
N ALA A 4 -14.94 -10.44 5.17
CA ALA A 4 -13.85 -10.73 6.07
C ALA A 4 -14.31 -11.66 7.21
N GLU A 5 -13.52 -12.68 7.53
CA GLU A 5 -13.76 -13.60 8.63
C GLU A 5 -13.26 -13.02 9.96
N PRO A 6 -13.95 -13.22 11.09
CA PRO A 6 -13.46 -12.80 12.41
C PRO A 6 -12.06 -13.34 12.70
N GLY A 7 -11.19 -12.52 13.31
CA GLY A 7 -9.78 -12.81 13.56
C GLY A 7 -8.88 -12.60 12.34
N ALA A 8 -9.40 -12.11 11.21
CA ALA A 8 -8.56 -11.73 10.08
C ALA A 8 -7.65 -10.55 10.43
N ARG A 9 -6.39 -10.64 9.97
CA ARG A 9 -5.35 -9.66 10.25
C ARG A 9 -5.40 -8.54 9.22
N VAL A 10 -5.43 -7.29 9.68
CA VAL A 10 -5.45 -6.10 8.81
C VAL A 10 -4.24 -5.24 9.11
N ALA A 11 -3.34 -5.13 8.14
CA ALA A 11 -2.17 -4.26 8.26
C ALA A 11 -2.57 -2.81 8.00
N VAL A 12 -2.12 -1.86 8.83
CA VAL A 12 -2.46 -0.44 8.71
C VAL A 12 -1.20 0.40 8.67
N PHE A 13 -1.00 1.10 7.56
CA PHE A 13 0.14 1.98 7.31
C PHE A 13 -0.32 3.41 7.13
N SER A 14 0.46 4.34 7.65
CA SER A 14 0.23 5.76 7.49
C SER A 14 1.53 6.48 7.16
N LYS A 15 1.40 7.68 6.61
CA LYS A 15 2.47 8.68 6.64
C LYS A 15 2.30 9.58 7.87
N PRO A 16 3.38 10.19 8.38
CA PRO A 16 3.25 11.24 9.39
C PRO A 16 2.31 12.34 8.92
N HIS A 17 1.29 12.64 9.73
CA HIS A 17 0.30 13.67 9.42
C HIS A 17 -0.42 14.11 10.72
N PRO A 18 -0.78 15.41 10.89
CA PRO A 18 -1.44 15.89 12.11
C PRO A 18 -2.75 15.15 12.44
N LEU A 19 -3.51 14.75 11.41
CA LEU A 19 -4.77 14.02 11.56
C LEU A 19 -4.62 12.49 11.61
N ALA A 20 -3.39 11.96 11.58
CA ALA A 20 -3.17 10.52 11.51
C ALA A 20 -3.74 9.80 12.74
N ASN A 21 -3.53 10.33 13.94
CA ASN A 21 -3.99 9.72 15.19
C ASN A 21 -5.52 9.51 15.19
N GLU A 22 -6.29 10.57 14.89
CA GLU A 22 -7.76 10.51 14.84
C GLU A 22 -8.25 9.46 13.83
N LEU A 23 -7.67 9.46 12.63
CA LEU A 23 -8.07 8.56 11.56
C LEU A 23 -7.69 7.09 11.85
N LEU A 24 -6.48 6.85 12.36
CA LEU A 24 -6.03 5.52 12.75
C LEU A 24 -6.87 4.96 13.90
N THR A 25 -7.25 5.81 14.86
CA THR A 25 -8.15 5.44 15.96
C THR A 25 -9.54 5.05 15.42
N ALA A 26 -10.09 5.82 14.47
CA ALA A 26 -11.37 5.50 13.84
C ALA A 26 -11.32 4.17 13.07
N ILE A 27 -10.22 3.91 12.34
CA ILE A 27 -9.97 2.65 11.64
C ILE A 27 -9.88 1.49 12.63
N GLU A 28 -9.08 1.61 13.68
CA GLU A 28 -8.91 0.57 14.71
C GLU A 28 -10.25 0.21 15.36
N ASN A 29 -11.04 1.21 15.77
CA ASN A 29 -12.36 0.99 16.34
C ASN A 29 -13.33 0.32 15.36
N CYS A 30 -13.26 0.66 14.07
CA CYS A 30 -14.08 0.02 13.04
C CYS A 30 -13.69 -1.46 12.84
N LEU A 31 -12.40 -1.75 12.79
CA LEU A 31 -11.85 -3.10 12.70
C LEU A 31 -12.25 -3.94 13.91
N ALA A 32 -12.08 -3.42 15.12
CA ALA A 32 -12.44 -4.09 16.37
C ALA A 32 -13.93 -4.44 16.43
N ARG A 33 -14.83 -3.54 15.98
CA ARG A 33 -16.28 -3.83 15.89
C ARG A 33 -16.63 -4.98 14.94
N HIS A 34 -15.79 -5.25 13.95
CA HIS A 34 -15.95 -6.38 13.03
C HIS A 34 -15.16 -7.62 13.48
N GLY A 35 -14.49 -7.56 14.64
CA GLY A 35 -13.65 -8.64 15.14
C GLY A 35 -12.37 -8.85 14.31
N MET A 36 -11.82 -7.78 13.71
CA MET A 36 -10.58 -7.82 12.94
C MET A 36 -9.39 -7.39 13.80
N ASP A 37 -8.23 -8.01 13.58
CA ASP A 37 -7.00 -7.69 14.31
C ASP A 37 -6.16 -6.65 13.53
N ALA A 38 -6.13 -5.43 14.06
CA ALA A 38 -5.34 -4.34 13.47
C ALA A 38 -3.85 -4.49 13.83
N VAL A 39 -2.98 -4.44 12.82
CA VAL A 39 -1.53 -4.47 13.00
C VAL A 39 -0.90 -3.25 12.33
N PHE A 40 -0.21 -2.45 13.13
CA PHE A 40 0.35 -1.18 12.71
C PHE A 40 1.85 -1.30 12.39
N ASP A 41 2.32 -0.56 11.39
CA ASP A 41 3.76 -0.33 11.24
C ASP A 41 4.29 0.61 12.34
N HIS A 42 5.60 0.69 12.51
CA HIS A 42 6.24 1.56 13.50
C HIS A 42 5.75 3.02 13.42
N VAL A 43 5.56 3.55 12.20
CA VAL A 43 5.10 4.93 11.99
C VAL A 43 3.67 5.12 12.49
N SER A 44 2.76 4.20 12.15
CA SER A 44 1.35 4.30 12.52
C SER A 44 1.13 4.02 14.00
N ALA A 45 1.86 3.05 14.58
CA ALA A 45 1.84 2.80 16.02
C ALA A 45 2.34 4.02 16.79
N SER A 46 3.45 4.63 16.34
CA SER A 46 3.99 5.84 16.95
C SER A 46 3.01 7.02 16.87
N ALA A 47 2.27 7.17 15.76
CA ALA A 47 1.23 8.19 15.63
C ALA A 47 0.06 8.01 16.62
N LEU A 48 -0.18 6.78 17.10
CA LEU A 48 -1.11 6.44 18.18
C LEU A 48 -0.48 6.53 19.58
N GLY A 49 0.80 6.91 19.68
CA GLY A 49 1.54 6.91 20.96
C GLY A 49 1.92 5.52 21.48
N ARG A 50 1.99 4.52 20.59
CA ARG A 50 2.27 3.12 20.93
C ARG A 50 3.68 2.69 20.52
N ALA A 51 4.17 1.64 21.18
CA ALA A 51 5.50 1.05 20.94
C ALA A 51 5.45 -0.37 20.33
N ASP A 52 4.25 -0.91 20.09
CA ASP A 52 4.01 -2.25 19.55
C ASP A 52 3.92 -2.28 18.00
N GLY A 53 4.52 -1.29 17.35
CA GLY A 53 4.58 -1.26 15.89
C GLY A 53 5.54 -2.31 15.32
N HIS A 54 5.27 -2.75 14.09
CA HIS A 54 6.08 -3.71 13.35
C HIS A 54 6.80 -3.06 12.16
N SER A 55 7.76 -3.77 11.55
CA SER A 55 8.14 -3.44 10.18
C SER A 55 6.96 -3.64 9.24
N ARG A 56 6.94 -2.97 8.08
CA ARG A 56 5.85 -3.12 7.13
C ARG A 56 5.81 -4.54 6.57
N GLU A 57 6.99 -5.13 6.37
CA GLU A 57 7.19 -6.49 5.91
C GLU A 57 6.56 -7.50 6.86
N GLU A 58 6.77 -7.34 8.18
CA GLU A 58 6.15 -8.20 9.20
C GLU A 58 4.64 -7.98 9.33
N ALA A 59 4.19 -6.73 9.22
CA ALA A 59 2.78 -6.39 9.34
C ALA A 59 1.94 -6.98 8.22
N VAL A 60 2.46 -7.05 6.98
CA VAL A 60 1.74 -7.67 5.85
C VAL A 60 1.74 -9.21 5.87
N LEU A 61 2.57 -9.86 6.69
CA LEU A 61 2.59 -11.33 6.75
C LEU A 61 1.27 -11.86 7.29
N GLY A 62 0.56 -12.65 6.48
CA GLY A 62 -0.75 -13.20 6.84
C GLY A 62 -1.87 -12.16 6.88
N ALA A 63 -1.64 -10.93 6.41
CA ALA A 63 -2.69 -9.91 6.33
C ALA A 63 -3.69 -10.24 5.21
N ASN A 64 -4.98 -10.13 5.52
CA ASN A 64 -6.08 -10.32 4.58
C ASN A 64 -6.44 -9.02 3.85
N LEU A 65 -6.09 -7.88 4.44
CA LEU A 65 -6.28 -6.53 3.90
C LEU A 65 -5.13 -5.65 4.38
N VAL A 66 -4.71 -4.71 3.55
CA VAL A 66 -3.82 -3.62 3.96
C VAL A 66 -4.53 -2.28 3.78
N ILE A 67 -4.50 -1.43 4.80
CA ILE A 67 -5.05 -0.07 4.76
C ILE A 67 -3.88 0.91 4.65
N SER A 68 -3.85 1.70 3.59
CA SER A 68 -2.84 2.72 3.33
C SER A 68 -3.42 4.12 3.54
N VAL A 69 -3.08 4.76 4.64
CA VAL A 69 -3.54 6.10 5.03
C VAL A 69 -2.53 7.18 4.61
N GLY A 70 -2.83 7.91 3.54
CA GLY A 70 -1.85 8.80 2.91
C GLY A 70 -2.29 9.32 1.56
N GLY A 71 -1.34 9.76 0.74
CA GLY A 71 -1.59 10.05 -0.67
C GLY A 71 -1.19 8.89 -1.58
N ASP A 72 -1.10 9.17 -2.89
CA ASP A 72 -0.67 8.20 -3.90
C ASP A 72 0.71 7.61 -3.58
N GLY A 73 1.66 8.42 -3.11
CA GLY A 73 2.99 7.93 -2.71
C GLY A 73 2.96 6.91 -1.56
N THR A 74 2.03 7.06 -0.62
CA THR A 74 1.84 6.11 0.49
C THR A 74 1.23 4.81 -0.04
N LEU A 75 0.27 4.89 -0.96
CA LEU A 75 -0.33 3.74 -1.60
C LEU A 75 0.68 2.96 -2.46
N LEU A 76 1.51 3.65 -3.25
CA LEU A 76 2.57 3.04 -4.04
C LEU A 76 3.66 2.39 -3.16
N SER A 77 4.02 3.05 -2.04
CA SER A 77 4.92 2.45 -1.06
C SER A 77 4.31 1.19 -0.44
N THR A 78 3.03 1.21 -0.08
CA THR A 78 2.31 0.05 0.46
C THR A 78 2.25 -1.09 -0.54
N ALA A 79 1.94 -0.81 -1.81
CA ALA A 79 1.87 -1.81 -2.86
C ALA A 79 3.22 -2.52 -3.09
N ARG A 80 4.34 -1.79 -2.98
CA ARG A 80 5.68 -2.40 -3.06
C ARG A 80 5.94 -3.41 -1.94
N VAL A 81 5.51 -3.11 -0.71
CA VAL A 81 5.67 -4.04 0.44
C VAL A 81 4.75 -5.26 0.29
N VAL A 82 3.50 -5.06 -0.14
CA VAL A 82 2.58 -6.16 -0.44
C VAL A 82 3.14 -7.05 -1.55
N GLY A 83 3.78 -6.45 -2.55
CA GLY A 83 4.44 -7.14 -3.65
C GLY A 83 3.49 -8.10 -4.37
N LYS A 84 3.97 -9.32 -4.62
CA LYS A 84 3.23 -10.36 -5.36
C LYS A 84 2.25 -11.16 -4.50
N ARG A 85 2.03 -10.81 -3.21
CA ARG A 85 1.14 -11.56 -2.30
C ARG A 85 -0.33 -11.52 -2.72
N GLY A 86 -0.73 -10.51 -3.49
CA GLY A 86 -2.11 -10.33 -3.92
C GLY A 86 -3.06 -9.85 -2.82
N THR A 87 -2.55 -9.52 -1.63
CA THR A 87 -3.35 -8.92 -0.54
C THR A 87 -3.97 -7.62 -1.03
N PRO A 88 -5.30 -7.47 -0.95
CA PRO A 88 -5.97 -6.23 -1.32
C PRO A 88 -5.50 -5.03 -0.51
N ILE A 89 -5.50 -3.85 -1.15
CA ILE A 89 -5.10 -2.59 -0.49
C ILE A 89 -6.27 -1.60 -0.56
N LEU A 90 -6.69 -1.09 0.60
CA LEU A 90 -7.63 0.01 0.72
C LEU A 90 -6.84 1.32 0.91
N GLY A 91 -6.86 2.19 -0.09
CA GLY A 91 -6.24 3.51 -0.02
C GLY A 91 -7.17 4.55 0.62
N VAL A 92 -6.75 5.14 1.72
CA VAL A 92 -7.47 6.22 2.41
C VAL A 92 -6.67 7.51 2.29
N ASN A 93 -7.28 8.54 1.72
CA ASN A 93 -6.66 9.81 1.54
C ASN A 93 -6.69 10.68 2.80
N ILE A 94 -5.50 11.13 3.24
CA ILE A 94 -5.33 12.11 4.30
C ILE A 94 -4.66 13.38 3.73
N GLY A 95 -5.50 14.37 3.42
CA GLY A 95 -5.10 15.63 2.78
C GLY A 95 -5.93 15.95 1.53
N ASN A 96 -5.26 16.38 0.45
CA ASN A 96 -5.90 16.69 -0.83
C ASN A 96 -6.20 15.41 -1.63
N LEU A 97 -7.32 15.40 -2.36
CA LEU A 97 -7.74 14.27 -3.20
C LEU A 97 -6.61 13.88 -4.20
N GLY A 98 -6.29 12.59 -4.27
CA GLY A 98 -5.24 12.01 -5.11
C GLY A 98 -5.83 11.23 -6.27
N PHE A 99 -5.00 10.75 -7.19
CA PHE A 99 -5.48 10.01 -8.36
C PHE A 99 -5.80 8.54 -8.03
N LEU A 100 -5.10 7.96 -7.06
CA LEU A 100 -5.24 6.54 -6.70
C LEU A 100 -6.01 6.33 -5.38
N THR A 101 -6.08 7.33 -4.51
CA THR A 101 -6.79 7.28 -3.23
C THR A 101 -8.15 7.99 -3.31
N GLU A 102 -9.21 7.20 -3.46
CA GLU A 102 -10.58 7.70 -3.67
C GLU A 102 -11.36 7.93 -2.37
N THR A 103 -10.95 7.32 -1.25
CA THR A 103 -11.68 7.40 0.03
C THR A 103 -11.15 8.54 0.88
N SER A 104 -11.99 9.50 1.25
CA SER A 104 -11.60 10.57 2.18
C SER A 104 -11.58 10.10 3.63
N ALA A 105 -10.86 10.81 4.50
CA ALA A 105 -10.86 10.56 5.94
C ALA A 105 -12.28 10.59 6.57
N ARG A 106 -13.20 11.38 6.02
CA ARG A 106 -14.59 11.49 6.51
C ARG A 106 -15.44 10.28 6.17
N GLU A 107 -15.11 9.59 5.08
CA GLU A 107 -15.88 8.45 4.55
C GLU A 107 -15.29 7.10 4.97
N VAL A 108 -14.10 7.10 5.57
CA VAL A 108 -13.31 5.90 5.88
C VAL A 108 -14.12 4.82 6.57
N THR A 109 -14.94 5.15 7.57
CA THR A 109 -15.71 4.18 8.34
C THR A 109 -16.78 3.51 7.48
N GLY A 110 -17.46 4.28 6.61
CA GLY A 110 -18.47 3.74 5.71
C GLY A 110 -17.87 2.83 4.65
N VAL A 111 -16.76 3.24 4.05
CA VAL A 111 -16.03 2.45 3.05
C VAL A 111 -15.42 1.19 3.67
N LEU A 112 -14.85 1.31 4.87
CA LEU A 112 -14.28 0.17 5.59
C LEU A 112 -15.36 -0.84 5.97
N ASN A 113 -16.51 -0.41 6.49
CA ASN A 113 -17.66 -1.30 6.73
C ASN A 113 -18.07 -2.02 5.45
N ALA A 114 -18.26 -1.28 4.34
CA ALA A 114 -18.60 -1.88 3.06
C ALA A 114 -17.54 -2.88 2.57
N THR A 115 -16.26 -2.61 2.84
CA THR A 115 -15.15 -3.50 2.49
C THR A 115 -15.19 -4.79 3.28
N LEU A 116 -15.30 -4.69 4.61
CA LEU A 116 -15.34 -5.85 5.52
C LEU A 116 -16.58 -6.71 5.32
N GLU A 117 -17.71 -6.10 4.92
CA GLU A 117 -18.95 -6.81 4.59
C GLU A 117 -18.94 -7.42 3.17
N GLY A 118 -17.84 -7.31 2.42
CA GLY A 118 -17.72 -7.86 1.06
C GLY A 118 -18.44 -7.05 -0.03
N ARG A 119 -19.00 -5.88 0.32
CA ARG A 119 -19.72 -4.98 -0.60
C ARG A 119 -18.78 -4.07 -1.41
N ALA A 120 -17.48 -4.07 -1.12
CA ALA A 120 -16.51 -3.32 -1.90
C ALA A 120 -16.08 -4.04 -3.20
N ARG A 121 -15.92 -3.25 -4.25
CA ARG A 121 -15.36 -3.70 -5.53
C ARG A 121 -13.85 -3.81 -5.44
N LEU A 122 -13.30 -4.94 -5.87
CA LEU A 122 -11.86 -5.11 -6.04
C LEU A 122 -11.46 -4.68 -7.45
N ILE A 123 -10.43 -3.84 -7.55
CA ILE A 123 -9.86 -3.40 -8.83
C ILE A 123 -8.47 -4.01 -8.96
N LYS A 124 -8.25 -4.79 -10.02
CA LYS A 124 -6.93 -5.33 -10.36
C LYS A 124 -6.18 -4.29 -11.18
N ARG A 125 -5.01 -3.86 -10.72
CA ARG A 125 -4.09 -3.01 -11.46
C ARG A 125 -2.93 -3.85 -12.01
N ARG A 126 -2.53 -3.57 -13.25
CA ARG A 126 -1.30 -4.18 -13.81
C ARG A 126 -0.10 -3.48 -13.19
N ALA A 127 0.97 -4.24 -12.99
CA ALA A 127 2.26 -3.72 -12.56
C ALA A 127 3.31 -4.03 -13.63
N LEU A 128 4.27 -3.13 -13.80
CA LEU A 128 5.49 -3.40 -14.54
C LEU A 128 6.43 -4.23 -13.65
N ALA A 129 7.09 -5.20 -14.25
CA ALA A 129 8.18 -5.96 -13.64
C ALA A 129 9.48 -5.62 -14.37
N MET A 130 10.53 -5.34 -13.61
CA MET A 130 11.85 -5.01 -14.12
C MET A 130 12.87 -5.95 -13.48
N ARG A 131 13.76 -6.50 -14.29
CA ARG A 131 14.94 -7.24 -13.84
C ARG A 131 16.15 -6.75 -14.62
N ARG A 132 17.30 -6.71 -13.96
CA ARG A 132 18.57 -6.55 -14.64
C ARG A 132 18.98 -7.90 -15.22
N GLU A 133 19.18 -7.97 -16.53
CA GLU A 133 19.57 -9.24 -17.17
C GLU A 133 21.01 -9.65 -16.83
N SER A 134 21.91 -8.69 -16.59
CA SER A 134 23.32 -8.97 -16.32
C SER A 134 23.59 -9.69 -14.99
N ASP A 135 22.60 -9.80 -14.11
CA ASP A 135 22.72 -10.51 -12.85
C ASP A 135 21.45 -11.34 -12.59
N PRO A 136 21.49 -12.67 -12.75
CA PRO A 136 20.35 -13.55 -12.47
C PRO A 136 19.92 -13.54 -11.00
N GLU A 137 20.81 -13.15 -10.07
CA GLU A 137 20.49 -13.04 -8.64
C GLU A 137 19.80 -11.73 -8.29
N ASP A 138 19.77 -10.73 -9.20
CA ASP A 138 19.04 -9.49 -8.98
C ASP A 138 17.54 -9.78 -8.82
N ALA A 139 17.01 -9.37 -7.68
CA ALA A 139 15.59 -9.48 -7.40
C ALA A 139 14.77 -8.67 -8.43
N GLU A 140 13.68 -9.27 -8.90
CA GLU A 140 12.72 -8.56 -9.74
C GLU A 140 12.07 -7.43 -8.95
N ILE A 141 12.06 -6.23 -9.53
CA ILE A 141 11.44 -5.03 -8.97
C ILE A 141 10.11 -4.80 -9.67
N THR A 142 9.08 -4.47 -8.89
CA THR A 142 7.75 -4.14 -9.44
C THR A 142 7.45 -2.66 -9.30
N ALA A 143 6.77 -2.09 -10.30
CA ALA A 143 6.31 -0.71 -10.32
C ALA A 143 4.85 -0.64 -10.78
N LEU A 144 3.99 0.02 -10.00
CA LEU A 144 2.58 0.20 -10.36
C LEU A 144 2.34 1.31 -11.40
N ASN A 145 3.16 2.36 -11.36
CA ASN A 145 3.04 3.48 -12.29
C ASN A 145 4.03 3.30 -13.42
N ASP A 146 5.30 3.67 -13.19
CA ASP A 146 6.30 3.78 -14.24
C ASP A 146 7.66 3.26 -13.76
N VAL A 147 8.50 2.87 -14.72
CA VAL A 147 9.93 2.60 -14.53
C VAL A 147 10.69 3.71 -15.27
N THR A 148 11.55 4.43 -14.54
CA THR A 148 12.31 5.55 -15.11
C THR A 148 13.80 5.26 -15.08
N PHE A 149 14.46 5.44 -16.22
CA PHE A 149 15.92 5.37 -16.34
C PHE A 149 16.51 6.78 -16.24
N SER A 150 17.41 6.99 -15.29
CA SER A 150 18.09 8.27 -15.11
C SER A 150 19.57 8.07 -14.84
N LYS A 151 20.39 9.02 -15.29
CA LYS A 151 21.82 9.07 -15.02
C LYS A 151 22.06 9.93 -13.78
N LYS A 152 22.96 9.48 -12.90
CA LYS A 152 23.29 10.20 -11.66
C LYS A 152 23.96 11.56 -11.91
N ASP A 153 24.71 11.69 -13.01
CA ASP A 153 25.30 12.95 -13.48
C ASP A 153 24.51 13.54 -14.66
N LEU A 154 23.95 14.73 -14.45
CA LEU A 154 23.14 15.47 -15.43
C LEU A 154 23.94 16.00 -16.64
N ALA A 155 25.28 16.02 -16.58
CA ALA A 155 26.12 16.77 -17.49
C ALA A 155 26.54 16.07 -18.79
N ARG A 156 26.15 14.80 -19.02
CA ARG A 156 26.58 14.03 -20.21
C ARG A 156 25.43 13.20 -20.79
N LEU A 157 25.16 13.39 -22.08
CA LEU A 157 24.25 12.55 -22.86
C LEU A 157 24.58 11.06 -22.66
N PHE A 158 23.55 10.22 -22.66
CA PHE A 158 23.69 8.77 -22.67
C PHE A 158 22.82 8.21 -23.79
N SER A 159 23.25 7.10 -24.36
CA SER A 159 22.55 6.40 -25.43
C SER A 159 21.87 5.17 -24.87
N LEU A 160 20.66 4.90 -25.32
CA LEU A 160 19.89 3.71 -25.00
C LEU A 160 19.50 3.03 -26.29
N SER A 161 19.63 1.71 -26.32
CA SER A 161 18.97 0.88 -27.34
C SER A 161 17.69 0.32 -26.71
N LEU A 162 16.56 0.49 -27.40
CA LEU A 162 15.27 -0.02 -26.98
C LEU A 162 14.84 -1.11 -27.95
N PHE A 163 14.49 -2.27 -27.39
CA PHE A 163 13.95 -3.40 -28.12
C PHE A 163 12.57 -3.72 -27.55
N VAL A 164 11.66 -4.13 -28.42
CA VAL A 164 10.34 -4.64 -28.05
C VAL A 164 10.26 -6.07 -28.55
N ASP A 165 9.89 -6.99 -27.66
CA ASP A 165 9.96 -8.43 -27.87
C ASP A 165 11.40 -8.93 -28.12
N GLU A 166 11.55 -10.10 -28.76
CA GLU A 166 12.85 -10.73 -29.06
C GLU A 166 13.58 -10.12 -30.27
N ASN A 167 13.11 -9.00 -30.82
CA ASN A 167 13.73 -8.38 -32.00
C ASN A 167 14.86 -7.43 -31.58
N GLY A 168 16.04 -8.00 -31.31
CA GLY A 168 17.31 -7.32 -31.14
C GLY A 168 18.34 -7.68 -32.21
#